data_AF-A0A7U7J4R6-F1
#
_entry.id   AF-A0A7U7J4R6-F1
#
_cell.length_a   1.000
_cell.length_b   1.000
_cell.length_c   1.000
_cell.angle_alpha   90.00
_cell.angle_beta   90.00
_cell.angle_gamma   90.00
#
_symmetry.space_group_name_H-M   'P 1'
#
loop_
_entity.id
_entity.type
_entity.pdbx_description
1 polymer ?
#
loop_
_entity_poly.entity_id
_entity_poly.type
_entity_poly.pdbx_seq_one_letter_code
_entity_poly.pdbx_strand_id
1 'polypeptide(L)' 'MKYRAVLKQSEGWWIGWLVDLPGVNAQEKTQEECLESLRIGAEDMLITPIECGGDTVMKYVEVSERATA' A
#
# COMPACT_ATOMS: atom_id res chain seq x y z
N MET A 1 3.47 -12.17 9.51
CA MET A 1 4.03 -10.83 9.83
C MET A 1 2.89 -9.92 10.29
N LYS A 2 3.18 -8.76 10.89
CA LYS A 2 2.16 -7.76 11.25
C LYS A 2 2.56 -6.42 10.62
N TYR A 3 1.60 -5.77 9.98
CA TYR A 3 1.75 -4.44 9.37
C TYR A 3 0.89 -3.43 10.14
N ARG A 4 1.37 -2.20 10.26
CA ARG A 4 0.61 -1.09 10.83
C ARG A 4 -0.25 -0.48 9.74
N ALA A 5 -1.57 -0.53 9.92
CA ALA A 5 -2.53 0.14 9.07
C ALA A 5 -2.96 1.46 9.71
N VAL A 6 -3.03 2.52 8.91
CA VAL A 6 -3.83 3.71 9.24
C VAL A 6 -5.19 3.53 8.59
N LEU A 7 -6.26 3.86 9.33
CA LEU A 7 -7.63 3.81 8.87
C LEU A 7 -8.30 5.15 9.15
N LYS A 8 -9.00 5.68 8.17
CA LYS A 8 -9.75 6.93 8.27
C LYS A 8 -11.16 6.71 7.74
N GLN A 9 -12.17 7.08 8.53
CA GLN A 9 -13.54 7.15 8.04
C GLN A 9 -13.80 8.51 7.38
N SER A 10 -14.36 8.51 6.18
CA SER A 10 -14.68 9.72 5.40
C SER A 10 -15.92 9.48 4.56
N GLU A 11 -16.96 10.31 4.71
CA GLU A 11 -18.19 10.29 3.89
C GLU A 11 -18.84 8.88 3.76
N GLY A 12 -18.86 8.12 4.86
CA GLY A 12 -19.43 6.77 4.87
C GLY A 12 -18.56 5.69 4.20
N TRP A 13 -17.26 5.99 4.01
CA TRP A 13 -16.24 5.04 3.57
C TRP A 13 -15.12 4.94 4.59
N TRP A 14 -14.42 3.81 4.59
CA TRP A 14 -13.15 3.60 5.26
C TRP A 14 -12.04 3.65 4.23
N ILE A 15 -11.03 4.48 4.47
CA ILE A 15 -9.84 4.64 3.63
C ILE A 15 -8.65 4.19 4.47
N GLY A 16 -7.85 3.27 3.95
CA GLY A 16 -6.73 2.70 4.68
C GLY A 16 -5.45 2.57 3.86
N TRP A 17 -4.32 2.56 4.55
CA TRP A 17 -3.00 2.31 3.97
C TRP A 17 -2.03 1.70 4.98
N LEU A 18 -1.06 0.92 4.48
CA LEU A 18 -0.02 0.32 5.32
C LEU A 18 1.20 1.23 5.43
N VAL A 19 1.64 1.49 6.66
CA VAL A 19 2.82 2.31 6.96
C VAL A 19 4.11 1.56 6.63
N ASP A 20 4.15 0.27 6.96
CA ASP A 20 5.34 -0.56 6.77
C ASP A 20 5.47 -1.12 5.34
N LEU A 21 4.42 -0.96 4.52
CA LEU A 21 4.41 -1.34 3.10
C LEU A 21 3.75 -0.23 2.27
N PRO A 22 4.45 0.91 2.05
CA PRO A 22 3.91 2.04 1.31
C PRO A 22 3.46 1.63 -0.09
N GLY A 23 2.30 2.13 -0.52
CA GLY A 23 1.69 1.80 -1.80
C GLY A 23 0.54 0.79 -1.72
N VAL A 24 0.42 0.06 -0.61
CA VAL A 24 -0.78 -0.76 -0.35
C VAL A 24 -1.84 0.09 0.32
N ASN A 25 -2.91 0.37 -0.42
CA ASN A 25 -4.03 1.19 -0.01
C ASN A 25 -5.35 0.46 -0.32
N ALA A 26 -6.39 0.73 0.47
CA ALA A 26 -7.74 0.21 0.21
C ALA A 26 -8.80 1.24 0.61
N GLN A 27 -9.99 1.11 0.02
CA GLN A 27 -11.16 1.89 0.41
C GLN A 27 -12.42 1.03 0.35
N GLU A 28 -13.13 0.90 1.47
CA GLU A 28 -14.28 0.01 1.61
C GLU A 28 -15.41 0.62 2.42
N LYS A 29 -16.57 -0.04 2.48
CA LYS A 29 -17.75 0.45 3.22
C LYS A 29 -17.66 0.20 4.72
N THR A 30 -16.97 -0.85 5.13
CA THR A 30 -16.76 -1.18 6.55
C THR A 30 -15.28 -1.17 6.91
N GLN A 31 -15.00 -1.09 8.21
CA GLN A 31 -13.63 -1.11 8.71
C GLN A 31 -12.99 -2.48 8.46
N GLU A 32 -13.78 -3.54 8.65
CA GLU A 32 -13.39 -4.93 8.51
C GLU A 32 -13.04 -5.27 7.06
N GLU A 33 -13.87 -4.86 6.10
CA GLU A 33 -13.58 -5.01 4.67
C GLU A 33 -12.30 -4.24 4.31
N CYS A 34 -12.13 -3.02 4.82
CA CYS A 34 -10.94 -2.24 4.53
C CYS A 34 -9.66 -2.93 5.03
N LEU A 35 -9.70 -3.54 6.22
CA LEU A 35 -8.59 -4.33 6.76
C LEU A 35 -8.32 -5.58 5.92
N GLU A 36 -9.36 -6.25 5.46
CA GLU A 36 -9.22 -7.44 4.61
C GLU A 36 -8.63 -7.10 3.24
N SER A 37 -9.10 -6.03 2.60
CA SER A 37 -8.53 -5.54 1.34
C SER A 37 -7.06 -5.12 1.49
N LEU A 38 -6.68 -4.48 2.61
CA LEU A 38 -5.28 -4.18 2.91
C LEU A 38 -4.44 -5.45 3.09
N ARG A 39 -4.98 -6.50 3.73
CA ARG A 39 -4.30 -7.78 3.90
C ARG A 39 -4.04 -8.45 2.56
N ILE A 40 -5.06 -8.55 1.70
CA ILE A 40 -4.96 -9.13 0.36
C ILE A 40 -3.94 -8.35 -0.48
N GLY A 41 -4.05 -7.02 -0.53
CA GLY A 41 -3.12 -6.18 -1.29
C GLY A 41 -1.67 -6.31 -0.80
N ALA A 42 -1.45 -6.50 0.50
CA ALA A 42 -0.11 -6.75 1.03
C ALA A 42 0.42 -8.14 0.65
N GLU A 43 -0.42 -9.17 0.70
CA GLU A 43 -0.04 -10.51 0.27
C GLU A 43 0.35 -10.53 -1.20
N ASP A 44 -0.48 -9.95 -2.07
CA ASP A 44 -0.22 -9.83 -3.50
C ASP A 44 1.12 -9.11 -3.77
N MET A 45 1.36 -7.98 -3.11
CA MET A 45 2.59 -7.20 -3.28
C MET A 45 3.85 -7.97 -2.87
N LEU A 46 3.76 -8.87 -1.89
CA LEU A 46 4.91 -9.63 -1.37
C LEU A 46 5.19 -10.89 -2.17
N ILE A 47 4.18 -11.50 -2.79
CA ILE A 47 4.31 -12.79 -3.49
C ILE A 47 4.40 -12.64 -5.01
N THR A 48 3.85 -11.56 -5.58
CA THR A 48 3.73 -11.41 -7.04
C THR A 48 5.10 -11.10 -7.64
N PRO A 49 5.64 -11.96 -8.53
CA PRO A 49 6.84 -11.64 -9.28
C PRO A 49 6.60 -10.45 -10.21
N ILE A 50 7.50 -9.46 -10.18
CA ILE A 50 7.42 -8.32 -11.10
C ILE A 50 8.09 -8.70 -12.42
N GLU A 51 7.28 -8.80 -13.48
CA GLU A 51 7.76 -9.03 -14.83
C GLU A 51 7.88 -7.69 -15.58
N CYS A 52 9.10 -7.35 -16.01
CA CYS A 52 9.32 -6.21 -16.91
C CYS A 52 9.40 -6.72 -18.36
N GLY A 53 8.27 -6.71 -19.06
CA GLY A 53 8.17 -7.10 -20.48
C GLY A 53 8.21 -5.90 -21.44
N GLY A 54 8.60 -6.16 -22.69
CA GLY A 54 8.61 -5.17 -23.77
C GLY A 54 9.54 -3.98 -23.46
N ASP A 55 9.01 -2.76 -23.60
CA ASP A 55 9.74 -1.51 -23.36
C ASP A 55 9.76 -1.07 -21.88
N THR A 56 9.44 -1.98 -20.95
CA THR A 56 9.40 -1.69 -19.51
C THR A 56 10.80 -1.75 -18.91
N VAL A 57 11.21 -0.69 -18.20
CA VAL A 57 12.50 -0.63 -17.50
C VAL A 57 12.30 -0.44 -16.00
N MET A 58 12.94 -1.30 -15.20
CA MET A 58 13.07 -1.10 -13.77
C MET A 58 14.37 -0.34 -13.49
N LYS A 59 14.28 0.75 -12.72
CA LYS A 59 15.44 1.58 -12.36
C LYS A 59 15.42 1.87 -10.87
N TYR A 60 16.60 1.93 -10.28
CA TYR A 60 16.76 2.50 -8.95
C TYR A 60 16.58 4.03 -9.01
N VAL A 61 15.83 4.56 -8.06
CA VAL A 61 15.63 6.00 -7.88
C VAL A 61 16.24 6.39 -6.54
N GLU A 62 17.24 7.26 -6.57
CA GLU A 62 17.84 7.82 -5.35
C GLU A 62 16.93 8.93 -4.81
N VAL A 63 16.61 8.85 -3.53
CA VAL A 63 15.83 9.87 -2.83
C VAL A 63 16.75 10.48 -1.77
N SER A 64 16.96 11.79 -1.83
CA SER A 64 17.61 12.51 -0.73
C SER A 64 16.61 12.74 0.39
N GLU A 65 17.06 12.57 1.64
CA GLU A 65 16.29 13.06 2.77
C GLU A 65 16.18 14.58 2.62
N ARG A 66 14.98 15.10 2.34
CA ARG A 66 14.73 16.52 2.55
C ARG A 66 14.83 16.76 4.05
N ALA A 67 15.81 17.56 4.45
CA ALA A 67 15.93 18.13 5.78
C ALA A 67 14.56 18.69 6.20
N THR A 68 14.00 18.15 7.28
CA THR A 68 12.90 18.78 7.98
C THR A 68 13.40 20.14 8.48
N ALA A 69 12.82 21.21 7.95
CA ALA A 69 12.90 22.55 8.54
C ALA A 69 12.06 22.62 9.83
#